data_AF-A0A3L7BYH2-F1
#
_entry.id   AF-A0A3L7BYH2-F1
#
_cell.length_a   1.000
_cell.length_b   1.000
_cell.length_c   1.000
_cell.angle_alpha   90.00
_cell.angle_beta   90.00
_cell.angle_gamma   90.00
#
_symmetry.space_group_name_H-M   'P 1'
#
loop_
_entity.id
_entity.type
_entity.pdbx_description
1 polymer ?
#
loop_
_entity_poly.entity_id
_entity_poly.type
_entity_poly.pdbx_seq_one_letter_code
_entity_poly.pdbx_strand_id
1 'polypeptide(L)'
;MSGAVRTGWTPSTGPAAPAPARRRRWLLVATAIWAVLLTVLVWTSVRDDPPTVREQRSLDQAGPVVDRAVGELARASGAAGLLELGPARVESSCRVTPFADGARLRREVGVLAAVGTERDVLSGIADRLPTSWQAGVGPGLEGPELRADAGEFVAVEGRPTGDGRIRLTVDTGCRPVGSGYAPPPVTDAGPEAAALTAALRALGRPADAAPEVVTAPCPGGVLARTARSTPGPGAAGSAGGLTSLAGDAPLLDDPPVYAYRAGPVTVLADLTPDAARLAATVGCPD
;
A
#
# COMPACT_ATOMS: atom_id res chain seq x y z
N MET A 1 -10.74 83.70 -76.00
CA MET A 1 -11.13 83.20 -74.68
C MET A 1 -11.23 81.68 -74.76
N SER A 2 -10.27 80.96 -74.17
CA SER A 2 -10.37 79.55 -73.75
C SER A 2 -9.21 79.31 -72.78
N GLY A 3 -9.53 79.19 -71.50
CA GLY A 3 -8.55 79.07 -70.41
C GLY A 3 -7.99 77.66 -70.32
N ALA A 4 -6.66 77.57 -70.21
CA ALA A 4 -5.97 76.32 -69.89
C ALA A 4 -6.12 76.03 -68.39
N VAL A 5 -6.81 74.93 -68.06
CA VAL A 5 -6.88 74.39 -66.70
C VAL A 5 -5.56 73.68 -66.39
N ARG A 6 -4.77 74.25 -65.46
CA ARG A 6 -3.62 73.56 -64.85
C ARG A 6 -4.14 72.59 -63.81
N THR A 7 -4.04 71.29 -64.06
CA THR A 7 -4.24 70.26 -63.04
C THR A 7 -2.96 70.18 -62.19
N GLY A 8 -3.01 70.74 -60.98
CA GLY A 8 -1.94 70.60 -60.00
C GLY A 8 -1.86 69.15 -59.51
N TRP A 9 -0.75 68.48 -59.80
CA TRP A 9 -0.43 67.18 -59.23
C TRP A 9 0.14 67.37 -57.82
N THR A 10 -0.64 67.07 -56.78
CA THR A 10 -0.12 66.91 -55.41
C THR A 10 0.47 65.52 -55.26
N PRO A 11 1.74 65.35 -54.84
CA PRO A 11 2.26 64.03 -54.53
C PRO A 11 1.49 63.48 -53.34
N SER A 12 0.88 62.30 -53.50
CA SER A 12 0.33 61.54 -52.37
C SER A 12 1.50 61.07 -51.52
N THR A 13 1.60 61.59 -50.30
CA THR A 13 2.42 61.01 -49.24
C THR A 13 1.94 59.57 -49.00
N GLY A 14 2.71 58.59 -49.45
CA GLY A 14 2.47 57.18 -49.13
C GLY A 14 2.50 56.97 -47.61
N PRO A 15 1.71 56.03 -47.06
CA PRO A 15 1.71 55.76 -45.64
C PRO A 15 3.11 55.34 -45.16
N ALA A 16 3.49 55.88 -43.99
CA ALA A 16 4.80 55.79 -43.38
C ALA A 16 5.31 54.35 -43.15
N ALA A 17 6.63 54.20 -43.19
CA ALA A 17 7.36 52.99 -42.81
C ALA A 17 6.98 52.51 -41.39
N PRO A 18 6.98 51.18 -41.12
CA PRO A 18 6.49 50.65 -39.85
C PRO A 18 7.46 50.97 -38.71
N ALA A 19 6.94 51.43 -37.56
CA ALA A 19 7.70 51.56 -36.32
C ALA A 19 6.96 50.91 -35.14
N PRO A 20 7.63 50.39 -34.08
CA PRO A 20 9.07 50.08 -33.92
C PRO A 20 9.35 48.67 -33.34
N ALA A 21 10.57 48.15 -33.55
CA ALA A 21 11.06 46.88 -32.98
C ALA A 21 10.90 46.73 -31.44
N ARG A 22 10.71 47.83 -30.70
CA ARG A 22 10.45 47.84 -29.25
C ARG A 22 9.13 47.17 -28.87
N ARG A 23 8.05 47.35 -29.64
CA ARG A 23 6.77 46.66 -29.37
C ARG A 23 6.92 45.15 -29.51
N ARG A 24 7.68 44.71 -30.52
CA ARG A 24 8.01 43.30 -30.73
C ARG A 24 8.85 42.72 -29.58
N ARG A 25 9.83 43.48 -29.05
CA ARG A 25 10.62 43.05 -27.89
C ARG A 25 9.77 42.91 -26.62
N TRP A 26 8.85 43.84 -26.36
CA TRP A 26 7.94 43.74 -25.21
C TRP A 26 6.97 42.57 -25.33
N LEU A 27 6.44 42.31 -26.52
CA LEU A 27 5.62 41.11 -26.77
C LEU A 27 6.42 39.83 -26.52
N LEU A 28 7.66 39.75 -27.01
CA LEU A 28 8.53 38.60 -26.77
C LEU A 28 8.82 38.39 -25.28
N VAL A 29 9.08 39.47 -24.53
CA VAL A 29 9.29 39.40 -23.07
C VAL A 29 8.02 38.94 -22.37
N ALA A 30 6.86 39.48 -22.73
CA ALA A 30 5.58 39.07 -22.16
C ALA A 30 5.28 37.59 -22.46
N THR A 31 5.53 37.12 -23.68
CA THR A 31 5.38 35.71 -24.05
C THR A 31 6.36 34.81 -23.30
N ALA A 32 7.61 35.24 -23.13
CA ALA A 32 8.61 34.47 -22.38
C ALA A 32 8.22 34.35 -20.90
N ILE A 33 7.80 35.44 -20.26
CA ILE A 33 7.30 35.45 -18.89
C ILE A 33 6.08 34.53 -18.77
N TRP A 34 5.15 34.61 -19.72
CA TRP A 34 3.96 33.77 -19.74
C TRP A 34 4.29 32.28 -19.91
N ALA A 35 5.21 31.94 -20.81
CA ALA A 35 5.66 30.57 -21.02
C ALA A 35 6.34 30.01 -19.75
N VAL A 36 7.18 30.81 -19.08
CA VAL A 36 7.79 30.42 -17.81
C VAL A 36 6.72 30.21 -16.74
N LEU A 37 5.77 31.13 -16.62
CA LEU A 37 4.67 31.04 -15.65
C LEU A 37 3.82 29.79 -15.88
N LEU A 38 3.45 29.49 -17.13
CA LEU A 38 2.74 28.26 -17.47
C LEU A 38 3.58 27.01 -17.17
N THR A 39 4.89 27.05 -17.46
CA THR A 39 5.78 25.91 -17.18
C THR A 39 5.88 25.65 -15.68
N VAL A 40 5.99 26.71 -14.87
CA VAL A 40 5.99 26.61 -13.40
C VAL A 40 4.66 26.07 -12.90
N LEU A 41 3.53 26.59 -13.38
CA LEU A 41 2.19 26.12 -13.00
C LEU A 41 1.96 24.65 -13.37
N VAL A 42 2.36 24.24 -14.57
CA VAL A 42 2.28 22.83 -15.01
C VAL A 42 3.18 21.96 -14.13
N TRP A 43 4.39 22.41 -13.83
CA TRP A 43 5.30 21.67 -12.96
C TRP A 43 4.76 21.50 -11.54
N THR A 44 4.20 22.56 -10.94
CA THR A 44 3.58 22.49 -9.62
C THR A 44 2.34 21.60 -9.64
N SER A 45 1.47 21.75 -10.65
CA SER A 45 0.26 20.92 -10.79
C SER A 45 0.62 19.44 -10.91
N VAL A 46 1.56 19.07 -11.79
CA VAL A 46 1.97 17.66 -11.96
C VAL A 46 2.61 17.07 -10.70
N ARG A 47 3.20 17.90 -9.84
CA ARG A 47 3.91 17.45 -8.64
C ARG A 47 3.03 17.40 -7.40
N ASP A 48 2.10 18.35 -7.28
CA ASP A 48 1.37 18.62 -6.04
C ASP A 48 -0.13 18.28 -6.15
N ASP A 49 -0.71 18.19 -7.35
CA ASP A 49 -2.12 17.82 -7.49
C ASP A 49 -2.34 16.32 -7.23
N PRO A 50 -3.38 15.94 -6.45
CA PRO A 50 -3.70 14.54 -6.21
C PRO A 50 -4.13 13.86 -7.50
N PRO A 51 -3.85 12.56 -7.68
CA PRO A 51 -4.27 11.84 -8.88
C PRO A 51 -5.80 11.83 -8.97
N THR A 52 -6.31 12.04 -10.17
CA THR A 52 -7.76 11.98 -10.44
C THR A 52 -8.19 10.58 -10.90
N VAL A 53 -7.24 9.75 -11.32
CA VAL A 53 -7.44 8.33 -11.65
C VAL A 53 -6.24 7.49 -11.19
N ARG A 54 -6.47 6.22 -10.86
CA ARG A 54 -5.42 5.28 -10.41
C ARG A 54 -4.31 5.10 -11.44
N GLU A 55 -4.62 5.23 -12.73
CA GLU A 55 -3.70 5.06 -13.86
C GLU A 55 -2.67 6.21 -13.97
N GLN A 56 -2.83 7.30 -13.21
CA GLN A 56 -1.87 8.41 -13.13
C GLN A 56 -0.72 8.17 -12.15
N ARG A 57 -0.80 7.12 -11.31
CA ARG A 57 0.24 6.77 -10.32
C ARG A 57 0.81 5.41 -10.62
N SER A 58 2.14 5.34 -10.75
CA SER A 58 2.85 4.07 -10.96
C SER A 58 3.01 3.29 -9.65
N LEU A 59 3.41 2.03 -9.78
CA LEU A 59 3.60 1.12 -8.65
C LEU A 59 4.65 1.60 -7.63
N ASP A 60 5.75 2.17 -8.10
CA ASP A 60 6.80 2.74 -7.23
C ASP A 60 6.29 3.92 -6.38
N GLN A 61 5.31 4.65 -6.89
CA GLN A 61 4.68 5.77 -6.18
C GLN A 61 3.57 5.31 -5.23
N ALA A 62 2.84 4.24 -5.59
CA ALA A 62 1.79 3.66 -4.75
C ALA A 62 2.34 2.78 -3.60
N GLY A 63 3.52 2.19 -3.79
CA GLY A 63 4.17 1.30 -2.82
C GLY A 63 4.25 1.85 -1.39
N PRO A 64 4.81 3.07 -1.18
CA PRO A 64 4.87 3.66 0.15
C PRO A 64 3.51 3.91 0.80
N VAL A 65 2.45 4.13 0.01
CA VAL A 65 1.08 4.29 0.53
C VAL A 65 0.56 2.94 1.03
N VAL A 66 0.78 1.86 0.27
CA VAL A 66 0.45 0.49 0.70
C VAL A 66 1.19 0.12 1.98
N ASP A 67 2.49 0.40 2.07
CA ASP A 67 3.29 0.06 3.25
C ASP A 67 2.81 0.81 4.50
N ARG A 68 2.50 2.10 4.36
CA ARG A 68 1.89 2.89 5.45
C ARG A 68 0.51 2.33 5.82
N ALA A 69 -0.29 1.94 4.83
CA ALA A 69 -1.62 1.41 5.09
C ALA A 69 -1.57 0.09 5.87
N VAL A 70 -0.62 -0.79 5.54
CA VAL A 70 -0.37 -2.01 6.32
C VAL A 70 0.04 -1.69 7.76
N GLY A 71 0.86 -0.66 7.98
CA GLY A 71 1.24 -0.20 9.31
C GLY A 71 0.08 0.36 10.13
N GLU A 72 -0.80 1.15 9.50
CA GLU A 72 -2.04 1.63 10.14
C GLU A 72 -2.99 0.49 10.49
N LEU A 73 -3.15 -0.51 9.60
CA LEU A 73 -3.94 -1.70 9.89
C LEU A 73 -3.33 -2.54 11.02
N ALA A 74 -2.00 -2.67 11.04
CA ALA A 74 -1.29 -3.36 12.12
C ALA A 74 -1.52 -2.67 13.47
N ARG A 75 -1.46 -1.34 13.52
CA ARG A 75 -1.79 -0.54 14.72
C ARG A 75 -3.26 -0.67 15.08
N ALA A 76 -4.18 -0.54 14.13
CA ALA A 76 -5.62 -0.62 14.38
C ALA A 76 -6.06 -2.03 14.84
N SER A 77 -5.33 -3.07 14.47
CA SER A 77 -5.55 -4.45 14.96
C SER A 77 -5.11 -4.62 16.42
N GLY A 78 -4.23 -3.75 16.91
CA GLY A 78 -3.58 -3.85 18.21
C GLY A 78 -2.56 -4.99 18.25
N ALA A 79 -1.55 -4.86 19.12
CA ALA A 79 -0.50 -5.88 19.26
C ALA A 79 -1.09 -7.27 19.61
N ALA A 80 -2.23 -7.30 20.29
CA ALA A 80 -2.91 -8.53 20.68
C ALA A 80 -3.69 -9.23 19.58
N GLY A 81 -4.27 -8.45 18.65
CA GLY A 81 -5.08 -8.99 17.56
C GLY A 81 -4.24 -9.30 16.32
N LEU A 82 -3.07 -8.69 16.16
CA LEU A 82 -2.23 -8.89 14.99
C LEU A 82 -1.56 -10.27 15.00
N LEU A 83 -1.92 -11.11 14.02
CA LEU A 83 -1.33 -12.44 13.83
C LEU A 83 -0.12 -12.39 12.90
N GLU A 84 -0.24 -11.68 11.77
CA GLU A 84 0.82 -11.65 10.76
C GLU A 84 0.74 -10.49 9.76
N LEU A 85 1.89 -10.10 9.24
CA LEU A 85 2.04 -9.29 8.04
C LEU A 85 2.36 -10.19 6.84
N GLY A 86 1.56 -10.07 5.80
CA GLY A 86 1.78 -10.72 4.51
C GLY A 86 2.86 -10.03 3.68
N PRO A 87 3.63 -10.80 2.88
CA PRO A 87 4.64 -10.25 2.01
C PRO A 87 3.99 -9.46 0.88
N ALA A 88 4.75 -8.56 0.26
CA ALA A 88 4.30 -7.88 -0.94
C ALA A 88 4.16 -8.87 -2.10
N ARG A 89 2.99 -8.85 -2.75
CA ARG A 89 2.70 -9.62 -3.96
C ARG A 89 2.50 -8.65 -5.10
N VAL A 90 3.37 -8.73 -6.11
CA VAL A 90 3.24 -7.96 -7.35
C VAL A 90 2.79 -8.92 -8.45
N GLU A 91 1.59 -8.69 -8.97
CA GLU A 91 1.04 -9.49 -10.08
C GLU A 91 1.04 -8.65 -11.35
N SER A 92 1.77 -9.10 -12.37
CA SER A 92 1.92 -8.41 -13.68
C SER A 92 0.93 -8.91 -14.74
N SER A 93 -0.21 -9.47 -14.32
CA SER A 93 -1.21 -10.09 -15.20
C SER A 93 -2.27 -9.11 -15.70
N CYS A 94 -2.26 -7.87 -15.21
CA CYS A 94 -3.28 -6.87 -15.52
C CYS A 94 -2.81 -5.92 -16.63
N ARG A 95 -3.77 -5.26 -17.29
CA ARG A 95 -3.50 -4.23 -18.31
C ARG A 95 -4.13 -2.91 -17.87
N VAL A 96 -3.36 -1.83 -17.99
CA VAL A 96 -3.84 -0.46 -17.73
C VAL A 96 -4.64 0.04 -18.93
N THR A 97 -4.14 -0.26 -20.13
CA THR A 97 -4.81 0.02 -21.40
C THR A 97 -4.60 -1.16 -22.35
N PRO A 98 -5.33 -1.25 -23.48
CA PRO A 98 -5.09 -2.30 -24.48
C PRO A 98 -3.64 -2.37 -25.00
N PHE A 99 -2.87 -1.29 -24.87
CA PHE A 99 -1.49 -1.18 -25.35
C PHE A 99 -0.45 -1.05 -24.23
N ALA A 100 -0.87 -1.05 -22.96
CA ALA A 100 0.02 -0.86 -21.82
C ALA A 100 -0.27 -1.89 -20.73
N ASP A 101 0.71 -2.76 -20.49
CA ASP A 101 0.69 -3.68 -19.36
C ASP A 101 0.78 -2.92 -18.04
N GLY A 102 0.21 -3.53 -17.01
CA GLY A 102 0.27 -3.01 -15.65
C GLY A 102 0.67 -4.09 -14.68
N ALA A 103 0.83 -3.67 -13.44
CA ALA A 103 0.88 -4.60 -12.33
C ALA A 103 0.09 -4.05 -11.14
N ARG A 104 -0.27 -4.96 -10.25
CA ARG A 104 -0.96 -4.67 -9.00
C ARG A 104 -0.07 -5.10 -7.85
N LEU A 105 -0.01 -4.27 -6.81
CA LEU A 105 0.63 -4.61 -5.55
C LEU A 105 -0.45 -4.90 -4.53
N ARG A 106 -0.32 -6.06 -3.89
CA ARG A 106 -1.17 -6.49 -2.80
C ARG A 106 -0.33 -6.82 -1.57
N ARG A 107 -0.82 -6.39 -0.41
CA ARG A 107 -0.32 -6.80 0.90
C ARG A 107 -1.48 -7.24 1.78
N GLU A 108 -1.19 -8.12 2.72
CA GLU A 108 -2.20 -8.70 3.61
C GLU A 108 -1.81 -8.50 5.08
N VAL A 109 -2.81 -8.41 5.95
CA VAL A 109 -2.66 -8.41 7.41
C VAL A 109 -3.63 -9.45 7.97
N GLY A 110 -3.09 -10.41 8.70
CA GLY A 110 -3.87 -11.43 9.40
C GLY A 110 -4.20 -10.97 10.82
N VAL A 111 -5.47 -11.03 11.19
CA VAL A 111 -5.97 -10.58 12.49
C VAL A 111 -6.78 -11.69 13.16
N LEU A 112 -6.64 -11.83 14.47
CA LEU A 112 -7.41 -12.74 15.29
C LEU A 112 -8.86 -12.25 15.40
N ALA A 113 -9.80 -13.16 15.17
CA ALA A 113 -11.21 -12.91 15.44
C ALA A 113 -11.87 -14.20 15.88
N ALA A 114 -12.25 -14.28 17.15
CA ALA A 114 -13.00 -15.43 17.64
C ALA A 114 -14.28 -15.63 16.80
N VAL A 115 -14.64 -16.89 16.54
CA VAL A 115 -15.79 -17.22 15.71
C VAL A 115 -17.05 -16.54 16.24
N GLY A 116 -17.76 -15.83 15.36
CA GLY A 116 -18.97 -15.07 15.71
C GLY A 116 -18.73 -13.64 16.18
N THR A 117 -17.46 -13.21 16.35
CA THR A 117 -17.09 -11.84 16.75
C THR A 117 -16.53 -11.01 15.60
N GLU A 118 -16.51 -11.54 14.38
CA GLU A 118 -15.76 -10.98 13.26
C GLU A 118 -16.26 -9.58 12.87
N ARG A 119 -17.57 -9.35 12.93
CA ARG A 119 -18.14 -8.02 12.68
C ARG A 119 -17.66 -7.00 13.72
N ASP A 120 -17.61 -7.37 14.98
CA ASP A 120 -17.20 -6.47 16.06
C ASP A 120 -15.71 -6.14 15.97
N VAL A 121 -14.88 -7.14 15.64
CA VAL A 121 -13.45 -6.95 15.38
C VAL A 121 -13.24 -6.03 14.17
N LEU A 122 -13.91 -6.27 13.04
CA LEU A 122 -13.84 -5.39 11.86
C LEU A 122 -14.30 -3.96 12.20
N SER A 123 -15.38 -3.80 12.97
CA SER A 123 -15.90 -2.47 13.33
C SER A 123 -14.93 -1.73 14.23
N GLY A 124 -14.36 -2.41 15.23
CA GLY A 124 -13.34 -1.82 16.09
C GLY A 124 -12.05 -1.45 15.35
N ILE A 125 -11.67 -2.20 14.31
CA ILE A 125 -10.56 -1.82 13.42
C ILE A 125 -10.95 -0.56 12.64
N ALA A 126 -12.12 -0.54 12.01
CA ALA A 126 -12.60 0.61 11.23
C ALA A 126 -12.62 1.90 12.07
N ASP A 127 -13.08 1.83 13.33
CA ASP A 127 -13.14 2.96 14.25
C ASP A 127 -11.75 3.51 14.63
N ARG A 128 -10.70 2.70 14.55
CA ARG A 128 -9.31 3.09 14.86
C ARG A 128 -8.51 3.52 13.64
N LEU A 129 -9.04 3.33 12.43
CA LEU A 129 -8.40 3.78 11.20
C LEU A 129 -8.52 5.30 11.02
N PRO A 130 -7.65 5.93 10.22
CA PRO A 130 -7.75 7.35 9.93
C PRO A 130 -9.13 7.72 9.37
N THR A 131 -9.74 8.79 9.87
CA THR A 131 -11.07 9.24 9.43
C THR A 131 -11.12 9.58 7.94
N SER A 132 -9.99 10.03 7.37
CA SER A 132 -9.84 10.31 5.94
C SER A 132 -10.04 9.06 5.07
N TRP A 133 -9.88 7.86 5.62
CA TRP A 133 -10.07 6.62 4.87
C TRP A 133 -11.53 6.21 4.71
N GLN A 134 -12.44 6.86 5.47
CA GLN A 134 -13.87 6.59 5.43
C GLN A 134 -14.17 5.10 5.60
N ALA A 135 -13.46 4.45 6.54
CA ALA A 135 -13.60 3.03 6.79
C ALA A 135 -15.02 2.71 7.29
N GLY A 136 -15.59 1.62 6.79
CA GLY A 136 -16.89 1.14 7.21
C GLY A 136 -17.04 -0.36 7.06
N VAL A 137 -17.94 -0.94 7.86
CA VAL A 137 -18.26 -2.38 7.83
C VAL A 137 -19.69 -2.55 7.33
N GLY A 138 -19.84 -3.34 6.27
CA GLY A 138 -21.13 -3.65 5.66
C GLY A 138 -21.37 -5.14 5.53
N PRO A 139 -22.53 -5.54 4.98
CA PRO A 139 -22.72 -6.91 4.51
C PRO A 139 -21.85 -7.17 3.28
N GLY A 140 -21.13 -8.30 3.27
CA GLY A 140 -20.43 -8.87 2.14
C GLY A 140 -21.04 -10.20 1.72
N LEU A 141 -20.51 -10.80 0.65
CA LEU A 141 -21.02 -12.06 0.09
C LEU A 141 -20.85 -13.25 1.06
N GLU A 142 -19.76 -13.25 1.83
CA GLU A 142 -19.36 -14.36 2.70
C GLU A 142 -19.38 -13.97 4.20
N GLY A 143 -20.05 -12.88 4.56
CA GLY A 143 -20.10 -12.37 5.93
C GLY A 143 -19.90 -10.86 6.03
N PRO A 144 -19.60 -10.31 7.22
CA PRO A 144 -19.27 -8.90 7.36
C PRO A 144 -18.01 -8.54 6.57
N GLU A 145 -17.98 -7.34 6.00
CA GLU A 145 -16.88 -6.88 5.16
C GLU A 145 -16.52 -5.44 5.48
N LEU A 146 -15.25 -5.20 5.77
CA LEU A 146 -14.68 -3.87 5.92
C LEU A 146 -14.24 -3.34 4.56
N ARG A 147 -14.54 -2.07 4.29
CA ARG A 147 -14.01 -1.31 3.14
C ARG A 147 -13.48 0.02 3.60
N ALA A 148 -12.35 0.45 3.06
CA ALA A 148 -11.78 1.78 3.25
C ALA A 148 -10.92 2.18 2.04
N ASP A 149 -10.64 3.47 1.90
CA ASP A 149 -9.69 4.01 0.91
C ASP A 149 -8.50 4.63 1.64
N ALA A 150 -7.32 4.03 1.50
CA ALA A 150 -6.10 4.54 2.14
C ALA A 150 -5.56 5.83 1.50
N GLY A 151 -6.29 6.39 0.53
CA GLY A 151 -5.88 7.48 -0.33
C GLY A 151 -5.17 6.96 -1.57
N GLU A 152 -5.04 7.83 -2.58
CA GLU A 152 -4.31 7.51 -3.82
C GLU A 152 -4.89 6.28 -4.57
N PHE A 153 -6.19 5.98 -4.37
CA PHE A 153 -6.90 4.81 -4.89
C PHE A 153 -6.35 3.47 -4.37
N VAL A 154 -5.79 3.44 -3.17
CA VAL A 154 -5.35 2.21 -2.51
C VAL A 154 -6.51 1.66 -1.69
N ALA A 155 -7.10 0.57 -2.17
CA ALA A 155 -8.25 -0.06 -1.53
C ALA A 155 -7.81 -0.88 -0.32
N VAL A 156 -8.58 -0.79 0.76
CA VAL A 156 -8.47 -1.66 1.93
C VAL A 156 -9.77 -2.45 2.06
N GLU A 157 -9.65 -3.77 2.07
CA GLU A 157 -10.77 -4.69 2.26
C GLU A 157 -10.48 -5.61 3.44
N GLY A 158 -11.49 -5.95 4.25
CA GLY A 158 -11.34 -6.88 5.36
C GLY A 158 -12.46 -7.91 5.38
N ARG A 159 -12.12 -9.20 5.40
CA ARG A 159 -13.09 -10.30 5.41
C ARG A 159 -12.68 -11.42 6.38
N PRO A 160 -13.65 -12.08 7.03
CA PRO A 160 -13.40 -13.34 7.74
C PRO A 160 -12.84 -14.41 6.79
N THR A 161 -11.99 -15.29 7.30
CA THR A 161 -11.50 -16.48 6.58
C THR A 161 -12.13 -17.78 7.06
N GLY A 162 -12.97 -17.72 8.11
CA GLY A 162 -13.74 -18.86 8.62
C GLY A 162 -12.99 -19.75 9.63
N ASP A 163 -11.73 -19.46 9.90
CA ASP A 163 -10.81 -20.22 10.76
C ASP A 163 -10.36 -19.41 11.99
N GLY A 164 -11.26 -18.58 12.52
CA GLY A 164 -10.96 -17.68 13.64
C GLY A 164 -10.03 -16.52 13.27
N ARG A 165 -9.90 -16.23 11.96
CA ARG A 165 -9.08 -15.12 11.46
C ARG A 165 -9.90 -14.20 10.55
N ILE A 166 -9.44 -12.96 10.50
CA ILE A 166 -9.79 -11.96 9.51
C ILE A 166 -8.56 -11.71 8.65
N ARG A 167 -8.77 -11.63 7.33
CA ARG A 167 -7.76 -11.15 6.39
C ARG A 167 -8.12 -9.75 5.94
N LEU A 168 -7.23 -8.81 6.26
CA LEU A 168 -7.25 -7.46 5.70
C LEU A 168 -6.32 -7.44 4.49
N THR A 169 -6.78 -6.87 3.39
CA THR A 169 -6.04 -6.78 2.12
C THR A 169 -5.91 -5.32 1.74
N VAL A 170 -4.69 -4.91 1.40
CA VAL A 170 -4.38 -3.60 0.81
C VAL A 170 -4.01 -3.82 -0.64
N ASP A 171 -4.74 -3.19 -1.57
CA ASP A 171 -4.60 -3.43 -3.00
C ASP A 171 -4.50 -2.10 -3.76
N THR A 172 -3.49 -1.99 -4.62
CA THR A 172 -3.34 -0.80 -5.46
C THR A 172 -4.33 -0.78 -6.62
N GLY A 173 -4.95 -1.91 -6.97
CA GLY A 173 -5.52 -2.13 -8.30
C GLY A 173 -4.43 -2.19 -9.37
N CYS A 174 -4.85 -2.26 -10.64
CA CYS A 174 -3.93 -2.28 -11.77
C CYS A 174 -3.33 -0.90 -12.03
N ARG A 175 -2.00 -0.80 -12.13
CA ARG A 175 -1.27 0.46 -12.32
C ARG A 175 -0.11 0.32 -13.30
N PRO A 176 0.36 1.44 -13.90
CA PRO A 176 1.63 1.46 -14.61
C PRO A 176 2.77 0.97 -13.71
N VAL A 177 3.69 0.16 -14.24
CA VAL A 177 4.77 -0.44 -13.43
C VAL A 177 5.77 0.60 -12.94
N GLY A 178 6.10 1.61 -13.77
CA GLY A 178 7.13 2.60 -13.44
C GLY A 178 8.49 1.93 -13.23
N SER A 179 9.17 2.28 -12.12
CA SER A 179 10.41 1.60 -11.70
C SER A 179 10.17 0.27 -10.97
N GLY A 180 8.90 -0.09 -10.75
CA GLY A 180 8.49 -1.26 -9.98
C GLY A 180 8.48 -1.01 -8.48
N TYR A 181 7.80 -1.88 -7.74
CA TYR A 181 7.82 -1.83 -6.28
C TYR A 181 9.05 -2.57 -5.74
N ALA A 182 9.80 -1.89 -4.86
CA ALA A 182 10.85 -2.51 -4.07
C ALA A 182 10.47 -2.41 -2.58
N PRO A 183 10.31 -3.53 -1.86
CA PRO A 183 10.04 -3.47 -0.43
C PRO A 183 11.24 -2.87 0.32
N PRO A 184 11.01 -2.17 1.45
CA PRO A 184 12.08 -1.64 2.28
C PRO A 184 13.06 -2.75 2.69
N PRO A 185 14.38 -2.51 2.66
CA PRO A 185 15.35 -3.50 3.10
C PRO A 185 15.20 -3.78 4.59
N VAL A 186 15.35 -5.06 4.96
CA VAL A 186 15.34 -5.51 6.36
C VAL A 186 16.76 -5.94 6.73
N THR A 187 17.37 -5.26 7.70
CA THR A 187 18.81 -5.44 7.99
C THR A 187 19.11 -6.31 9.20
N ASP A 188 18.19 -6.43 10.16
CA ASP A 188 18.51 -7.04 11.47
C ASP A 188 17.42 -8.00 11.96
N ALA A 189 17.77 -9.18 12.45
CA ALA A 189 16.81 -10.10 13.08
C ALA A 189 16.32 -9.54 14.43
N GLY A 190 15.00 -9.45 14.64
CA GLY A 190 14.40 -9.03 15.90
C GLY A 190 13.90 -10.20 16.78
N PRO A 191 13.17 -9.91 17.87
CA PRO A 191 12.60 -10.94 18.75
C PRO A 191 11.64 -11.89 18.02
N GLU A 192 11.02 -11.44 16.92
CA GLU A 192 10.20 -12.27 16.04
C GLU A 192 10.98 -13.46 15.47
N ALA A 193 12.25 -13.27 15.09
CA ALA A 193 13.07 -14.36 14.55
C ALA A 193 13.39 -15.40 15.62
N ALA A 194 13.69 -14.98 16.85
CA ALA A 194 13.95 -15.89 17.96
C ALA A 194 12.70 -16.72 18.32
N ALA A 195 11.52 -16.11 18.35
CA ALA A 195 10.25 -16.78 18.59
C ALA A 195 9.91 -17.79 17.48
N LEU A 196 10.10 -17.40 16.21
CA LEU A 196 9.92 -18.30 15.07
C LEU A 196 10.84 -19.52 15.16
N THR A 197 12.12 -19.28 15.45
CA THR A 197 13.11 -20.36 15.63
C THR A 197 12.73 -21.29 16.79
N ALA A 198 12.21 -20.77 17.90
CA ALA A 198 11.71 -21.61 19.01
C ALA A 198 10.51 -22.46 18.57
N ALA A 199 9.54 -21.88 17.85
CA ALA A 199 8.38 -22.59 17.33
C ALA A 199 8.76 -23.68 16.32
N LEU A 200 9.70 -23.40 15.41
CA LEU A 200 10.25 -24.40 14.48
C LEU A 200 10.88 -25.57 15.21
N ARG A 201 11.71 -25.32 16.24
CA ARG A 201 12.31 -26.38 17.06
C ARG A 201 11.26 -27.21 17.80
N ALA A 202 10.23 -26.57 18.36
CA ALA A 202 9.15 -27.27 19.05
C ALA A 202 8.34 -28.19 18.12
N LEU A 203 8.24 -27.85 16.84
CA LEU A 203 7.65 -28.70 15.79
C LEU A 203 8.63 -29.71 15.19
N GLY A 204 9.87 -29.80 15.70
CA GLY A 204 10.91 -30.67 15.16
C GLY A 204 11.36 -30.29 13.75
N ARG A 205 11.19 -29.01 13.35
CA ARG A 205 11.56 -28.50 12.03
C ARG A 205 12.93 -27.84 12.05
N PRO A 206 13.68 -27.90 10.93
CA PRO A 206 14.96 -27.20 10.82
C PRO A 206 14.74 -25.69 10.96
N ALA A 207 15.62 -25.04 11.71
CA ALA A 207 15.56 -23.61 11.98
C ALA A 207 16.80 -22.84 11.49
N ASP A 208 17.62 -23.49 10.65
CA ASP A 208 18.90 -22.95 10.17
C ASP A 208 18.74 -22.07 8.92
N ALA A 209 17.60 -22.20 8.22
CA ALA A 209 17.27 -21.33 7.10
C ALA A 209 16.89 -19.95 7.61
N ALA A 210 17.44 -18.90 6.98
CA ALA A 210 17.09 -17.53 7.29
C ALA A 210 15.58 -17.30 7.01
N PRO A 211 14.82 -16.76 7.99
CA PRO A 211 13.40 -16.50 7.79
C PRO A 211 13.18 -15.35 6.81
N GLU A 212 12.05 -15.39 6.11
CA GLU A 212 11.56 -14.24 5.35
C GLU A 212 11.03 -13.20 6.34
N VAL A 213 11.64 -12.02 6.39
CA VAL A 213 11.17 -10.94 7.26
C VAL A 213 10.35 -9.93 6.47
N VAL A 214 9.13 -9.71 6.93
CA VAL A 214 8.17 -8.76 6.36
C VAL A 214 7.99 -7.61 7.34
N THR A 215 8.05 -6.38 6.86
CA THR A 215 7.90 -5.19 7.72
C THR A 215 6.80 -4.25 7.23
N ALA A 216 6.29 -3.44 8.14
CA ALA A 216 5.43 -2.31 7.82
C ALA A 216 5.74 -1.13 8.77
N PRO A 217 5.83 0.10 8.24
CA PRO A 217 6.07 1.29 9.06
C PRO A 217 4.86 1.62 9.92
N CYS A 218 5.02 1.56 11.23
CA CYS A 218 3.99 1.98 12.17
C CYS A 218 3.85 3.50 12.21
N PRO A 219 2.66 4.00 12.54
CA PRO A 219 2.51 5.38 13.00
C PRO A 219 3.45 5.61 14.20
N GLY A 220 4.23 6.69 14.17
CA GLY A 220 5.26 6.97 15.18
C GLY A 220 6.68 6.50 14.82
N GLY A 221 6.88 5.84 13.68
CA GLY A 221 8.21 5.62 13.09
C GLY A 221 8.92 4.33 13.48
N VAL A 222 8.33 3.51 14.35
CA VAL A 222 8.79 2.14 14.57
C VAL A 222 8.26 1.19 13.49
N LEU A 223 8.74 -0.05 13.43
CA LEU A 223 8.30 -1.05 12.46
C LEU A 223 7.50 -2.16 13.14
N ALA A 224 6.36 -2.52 12.55
CA ALA A 224 5.77 -3.84 12.76
C ALA A 224 6.53 -4.84 11.89
N ARG A 225 6.73 -6.04 12.41
CA ARG A 225 7.64 -7.04 11.83
C ARG A 225 7.04 -8.43 11.94
N THR A 226 7.13 -9.21 10.88
CA THR A 226 6.79 -10.63 10.90
C THR A 226 7.94 -11.43 10.31
N ALA A 227 8.52 -12.35 11.07
CA ALA A 227 9.40 -13.39 10.54
C ALA A 227 8.55 -14.58 10.12
N ARG A 228 8.78 -15.10 8.91
CA ARG A 228 7.97 -16.15 8.29
C ARG A 228 8.85 -17.30 7.83
N SER A 229 8.31 -18.50 7.96
CA SER A 229 8.88 -19.71 7.37
C SER A 229 7.74 -20.51 6.75
N THR A 230 7.98 -20.99 5.53
CA THR A 230 7.16 -22.01 4.87
C THR A 230 8.00 -23.26 4.77
N PRO A 231 8.02 -24.13 5.80
CA PRO A 231 8.74 -25.39 5.73
C PRO A 231 8.29 -26.18 4.50
N GLY A 232 9.23 -26.81 3.80
CA GLY A 232 8.89 -27.72 2.70
C GLY A 232 7.95 -28.85 3.13
N PRO A 233 7.30 -29.52 2.17
CA PRO A 233 6.34 -30.58 2.45
C PRO A 233 6.97 -31.66 3.35
N GLY A 234 6.27 -32.02 4.42
CA GLY A 234 6.71 -33.01 5.40
C GLY A 234 5.65 -33.17 6.48
N ALA A 235 5.61 -34.33 7.16
CA ALA A 235 4.57 -34.68 8.14
C ALA A 235 4.24 -33.49 9.06
N ALA A 236 3.00 -32.99 8.99
CA ALA A 236 2.52 -31.89 9.82
C ALA A 236 2.94 -32.17 11.28
N GLY A 237 3.79 -31.31 11.83
CA GLY A 237 4.14 -31.44 13.25
C GLY A 237 2.85 -31.31 14.05
N SER A 238 2.63 -32.18 15.04
CA SER A 238 1.45 -32.03 15.89
C SER A 238 1.56 -30.74 16.70
N ALA A 239 0.44 -30.05 16.91
CA ALA A 239 0.39 -28.81 17.68
C ALA A 239 0.90 -28.99 19.13
N GLY A 240 0.98 -30.22 19.64
CA GLY A 240 1.40 -30.53 21.01
C GLY A 240 2.79 -30.00 21.40
N GLY A 241 3.70 -29.81 20.45
CA GLY A 241 4.98 -29.14 20.72
C GLY A 241 4.82 -27.66 21.05
N LEU A 242 3.89 -26.97 20.38
CA LEU A 242 3.62 -25.54 20.56
C LEU A 242 2.87 -25.25 21.86
N THR A 243 2.04 -26.18 22.35
CA THR A 243 1.31 -26.03 23.62
C THR A 243 2.24 -25.72 24.80
N SER A 244 3.42 -26.34 24.83
CA SER A 244 4.43 -26.09 25.87
C SER A 244 4.97 -24.65 25.85
N LEU A 245 5.07 -24.03 24.67
CA LEU A 245 5.51 -22.65 24.50
C LEU A 245 4.39 -21.65 24.80
N ALA A 246 3.14 -22.04 24.62
CA ALA A 246 1.97 -21.22 24.86
C ALA A 246 1.59 -21.08 26.34
N GLY A 247 2.11 -21.95 27.21
CA GLY A 247 1.82 -21.91 28.66
C GLY A 247 0.33 -22.05 28.99
N ASP A 248 -0.38 -22.94 28.28
CA ASP A 248 -1.82 -23.21 28.40
C ASP A 248 -2.77 -22.04 28.09
N ALA A 249 -2.28 -21.00 27.40
CA ALA A 249 -3.08 -19.85 26.98
C ALA A 249 -2.99 -19.58 25.46
N PRO A 250 -3.45 -20.50 24.61
CA PRO A 250 -3.52 -20.24 23.18
C PRO A 250 -4.49 -19.10 22.86
N LEU A 251 -4.13 -18.28 21.88
CA LEU A 251 -5.01 -17.30 21.26
C LEU A 251 -5.99 -17.97 20.29
N LEU A 252 -5.51 -19.00 19.61
CA LEU A 252 -6.30 -19.86 18.72
C LEU A 252 -5.79 -21.30 18.86
N ASP A 253 -6.71 -22.22 19.08
CA ASP A 253 -6.44 -23.66 19.22
C ASP A 253 -7.46 -24.47 18.42
N ASP A 254 -7.55 -24.16 17.12
CA ASP A 254 -8.49 -24.80 16.20
C ASP A 254 -7.73 -25.37 14.99
N PRO A 255 -7.37 -26.67 15.02
CA PRO A 255 -6.62 -27.29 13.94
C PRO A 255 -7.28 -27.07 12.57
N PRO A 256 -6.49 -26.68 11.53
CA PRO A 256 -5.04 -26.72 11.47
C PRO A 256 -4.34 -25.45 11.98
N VAL A 257 -5.04 -24.46 12.53
CA VAL A 257 -4.47 -23.17 12.90
C VAL A 257 -4.26 -23.07 14.41
N TYR A 258 -3.04 -22.70 14.80
CA TYR A 258 -2.66 -22.49 16.19
C TYR A 258 -2.01 -21.12 16.35
N ALA A 259 -2.38 -20.37 17.37
CA ALA A 259 -1.73 -19.10 17.68
C ALA A 259 -1.55 -18.92 19.18
N TYR A 260 -0.44 -18.29 19.59
CA TYR A 260 -0.15 -18.00 20.99
C TYR A 260 0.74 -16.77 21.11
N ARG A 261 0.90 -16.28 22.35
CA ARG A 261 1.77 -15.15 22.67
C ARG A 261 3.03 -15.62 23.39
N ALA A 262 4.17 -15.11 22.96
CA ALA A 262 5.46 -15.22 23.63
C ALA A 262 6.00 -13.80 23.93
N GLY A 263 5.66 -13.26 25.10
CA GLY A 263 6.00 -11.87 25.45
C GLY A 263 5.34 -10.86 24.50
N PRO A 264 6.08 -9.99 23.80
CA PRO A 264 5.52 -9.05 22.82
C PRO A 264 5.27 -9.67 21.44
N VAL A 265 5.58 -10.95 21.24
CA VAL A 265 5.48 -11.62 19.95
C VAL A 265 4.24 -12.50 19.89
N THR A 266 3.46 -12.37 18.82
CA THR A 266 2.38 -13.29 18.47
C THR A 266 2.91 -14.32 17.48
N VAL A 267 2.79 -15.61 17.81
CA VAL A 267 3.19 -16.71 16.93
C VAL A 267 1.94 -17.33 16.34
N LEU A 268 1.92 -17.48 15.02
CA LEU A 268 0.89 -18.17 14.25
C LEU A 268 1.51 -19.38 13.55
N ALA A 269 0.88 -20.53 13.68
CA ALA A 269 1.19 -21.75 12.96
C ALA A 269 -0.05 -22.20 12.21
N ASP A 270 0.03 -22.21 10.89
CA ASP A 270 -0.92 -22.87 10.00
C ASP A 270 -0.32 -24.23 9.65
N LEU A 271 -0.86 -25.30 10.21
CA LEU A 271 -0.32 -26.66 10.15
C LEU A 271 -1.03 -27.51 9.09
N THR A 272 -1.50 -26.88 8.01
CA THR A 272 -2.09 -27.60 6.89
C THR A 272 -1.11 -28.61 6.28
N PRO A 273 -1.57 -29.81 5.87
CA PRO A 273 -0.69 -30.89 5.40
C PRO A 273 0.18 -30.50 4.20
N ASP A 274 -0.35 -29.66 3.32
CA ASP A 274 0.26 -29.32 2.04
C ASP A 274 1.12 -28.04 2.10
N ALA A 275 0.93 -27.19 3.11
CA ALA A 275 1.50 -25.85 3.15
C ALA A 275 1.67 -25.33 4.59
N ALA A 276 2.35 -26.10 5.43
CA ALA A 276 2.69 -25.64 6.77
C ALA A 276 3.38 -24.27 6.70
N ARG A 277 2.90 -23.33 7.49
CA ARG A 277 3.39 -21.95 7.54
C ARG A 277 3.49 -21.51 8.98
N LEU A 278 4.65 -21.01 9.36
CA LEU A 278 4.86 -20.36 10.64
C LEU A 278 5.15 -18.88 10.44
N ALA A 279 4.58 -18.06 11.31
CA ALA A 279 4.83 -16.65 11.40
C ALA A 279 5.01 -16.26 12.87
N ALA A 280 5.94 -15.35 13.14
CA ALA A 280 6.09 -14.71 14.43
C ALA A 280 6.08 -13.20 14.20
N THR A 281 5.26 -12.48 14.96
CA THR A 281 4.90 -11.09 14.66
C THR A 281 5.06 -10.20 15.87
N VAL A 282 5.73 -9.08 15.67
CA VAL A 282 5.74 -7.93 16.56
C VAL A 282 4.88 -6.85 15.92
N GLY A 283 3.82 -6.44 16.62
CA GLY A 283 2.92 -5.39 16.15
C GLY A 283 3.46 -3.98 16.35
N CYS A 284 2.64 -3.01 15.97
CA CYS A 284 2.89 -1.63 16.37
C CYS A 284 2.65 -1.46 17.87
N PRO A 285 3.43 -0.60 18.56
CA PRO A 285 3.10 -0.18 19.90
C PRO A 285 1.79 0.61 19.90
N ASP A 286 1.11 0.59 21.05
CA ASP A 286 -0.11 1.36 21.28
C ASP A 286 0.13 2.87 21.32
#